data_AF-A0A1I8MV11-F1
#
_entry.id   AF-A0A1I8MV11-F1
#
_cell.length_a   1.000
_cell.length_b   1.000
_cell.length_c   1.000
_cell.angle_alpha   90.00
_cell.angle_beta   90.00
_cell.angle_gamma   90.00
#
_symmetry.space_group_name_H-M   'P 1'
#
loop_
_entity.id
_entity.type
_entity.pdbx_description
1 polymer ?
#
loop_
_entity_poly.entity_id
_entity_poly.type
_entity_poly.pdbx_seq_one_letter_code
_entity_poly.pdbx_strand_id
1 'polypeptide(L)'
;MKLFLLMLSLADLSQVSLAAVLGRVKREITAEGFEVVADFIKQLADATGPMVKSVRKQMPQTEVYSTYKEDLEEYISAYEEFKNEEGVCYYKSIDLLEKFVELTDKYEKEDATPEAKKLDELFKSYDSKKLEKEIEKFYERVGAMEMDKSDEHEMDRSRIFSKMSEIC
;
A
#
# COMPACT_ATOMS: atom_id res chain seq x y z
N MET A 1 -12.16 -2.09 34.92
CA MET A 1 -10.79 -2.19 34.37
C MET A 1 -10.67 -3.26 33.27
N LYS A 2 -11.57 -3.29 32.28
CA LYS A 2 -11.54 -4.31 31.20
C LYS A 2 -11.91 -3.78 29.79
N LEU A 3 -12.06 -2.47 29.63
CA LEU A 3 -12.45 -1.84 28.36
C LEU A 3 -11.33 -1.01 27.70
N PHE A 4 -10.20 -0.80 28.39
CA PHE A 4 -9.06 -0.05 27.84
C PHE A 4 -8.05 -0.92 27.08
N LEU A 5 -8.13 -2.25 27.19
CA LEU A 5 -7.19 -3.17 26.53
C LEU A 5 -7.61 -3.60 25.12
N LEU A 6 -8.86 -3.33 24.71
CA LEU A 6 -9.38 -3.69 23.38
C LEU A 6 -9.13 -2.60 22.32
N MET A 7 -8.81 -1.37 22.75
CA MET A 7 -8.43 -0.27 21.83
C MET A 7 -6.91 -0.19 21.58
N LEU A 8 -6.10 -0.86 22.40
CA LEU A 8 -4.64 -0.93 22.22
C LEU A 8 -4.21 -2.00 21.20
N SER A 9 -5.04 -3.03 20.95
CA SER A 9 -4.76 -4.03 19.92
C SER A 9 -5.09 -3.57 18.49
N LEU A 10 -5.83 -2.47 18.33
CA LEU A 10 -6.05 -1.83 17.03
C LEU A 10 -4.91 -0.89 16.64
N ALA A 11 -4.15 -0.38 17.62
CA ALA A 11 -2.93 0.38 17.36
C ALA A 11 -1.78 -0.54 16.89
N ASP A 12 -1.69 -1.77 17.39
CA ASP A 12 -0.68 -2.75 16.93
C ASP A 12 -0.97 -3.33 15.54
N LEU A 13 -2.22 -3.25 15.04
CA LEU A 13 -2.54 -3.57 13.65
C LEU A 13 -2.14 -2.44 12.67
N SER A 14 -1.88 -1.23 13.17
CA SER A 14 -1.33 -0.12 12.37
C SER A 14 0.19 -0.18 12.20
N GLN A 15 0.87 -1.11 12.90
CA GLN A 15 2.31 -1.39 12.77
C GLN A 15 2.63 -2.58 11.87
N VAL A 16 1.72 -2.96 10.97
CA VAL A 16 2.10 -3.82 9.86
C VAL A 16 2.92 -2.98 8.89
N SER A 17 4.21 -2.82 9.19
CA SER A 17 5.18 -2.21 8.28
C SER A 17 5.00 -2.86 6.91
N LEU A 18 4.70 -2.04 5.89
CA LEU A 18 4.58 -2.50 4.51
C LEU A 18 5.83 -3.31 4.11
N ALA A 19 7.00 -2.93 4.62
CA ALA A 19 8.25 -3.68 4.45
C ALA A 19 8.25 -5.07 5.10
N ALA A 20 7.58 -5.26 6.24
CA ALA A 20 7.39 -6.57 6.85
C ALA A 20 6.39 -7.44 6.05
N VAL A 21 5.38 -6.84 5.43
CA VAL A 21 4.48 -7.53 4.49
C VAL A 21 5.23 -7.96 3.24
N LEU A 22 5.97 -7.03 2.61
CA LEU A 22 6.79 -7.28 1.43
C LEU A 22 7.90 -8.31 1.72
N GLY A 23 8.47 -8.31 2.93
CA GLY A 23 9.49 -9.27 3.36
C GLY A 23 8.99 -10.72 3.50
N ARG A 24 7.68 -10.93 3.77
CA ARG A 24 7.07 -12.27 3.86
C ARG A 24 6.71 -12.89 2.52
N VAL A 25 6.71 -12.12 1.43
CA VAL A 25 6.39 -12.58 0.07
C VAL A 25 7.50 -13.50 -0.52
N LYS A 26 8.64 -13.69 0.16
CA LYS A 26 9.79 -14.43 -0.36
C LYS A 26 9.74 -15.97 -0.25
N ARG A 27 8.62 -16.58 0.16
CA ARG A 27 8.46 -18.06 0.23
C ARG A 27 7.91 -18.63 -1.07
N GLU A 28 8.16 -19.91 -1.37
CA GLU A 28 7.67 -20.63 -2.56
C GLU A 28 6.16 -20.37 -2.77
N ILE A 29 5.84 -19.45 -3.66
CA ILE A 29 4.46 -19.04 -3.91
C ILE A 29 3.90 -19.96 -5.00
N THR A 30 2.85 -20.70 -4.68
CA THR A 30 2.03 -21.38 -5.70
C THR A 30 1.45 -20.34 -6.67
N ALA A 31 1.02 -20.73 -7.88
CA ALA A 31 0.43 -19.79 -8.83
C ALA A 31 -0.76 -19.00 -8.21
N GLU A 32 -1.58 -19.68 -7.40
CA GLU A 32 -2.69 -19.08 -6.66
C GLU A 32 -2.21 -18.11 -5.56
N GLY A 33 -1.16 -18.45 -4.83
CA GLY A 33 -0.55 -17.52 -3.88
C GLY A 33 0.00 -16.26 -4.56
N PHE A 34 0.53 -16.39 -5.78
CA PHE A 34 1.09 -15.25 -6.52
C PHE A 34 -0.04 -14.33 -6.99
N GLU A 35 -1.15 -14.90 -7.45
CA GLU A 35 -2.35 -14.15 -7.80
C GLU A 35 -2.89 -13.34 -6.61
N VAL A 36 -2.95 -13.94 -5.42
CA VAL A 36 -3.43 -13.24 -4.22
C VAL A 36 -2.48 -12.11 -3.81
N VAL A 37 -1.16 -12.31 -3.90
CA VAL A 37 -0.17 -11.27 -3.63
C VAL A 37 -0.24 -10.15 -4.67
N ALA A 38 -0.33 -10.49 -5.96
CA ALA A 38 -0.39 -9.51 -7.04
C ALA A 38 -1.65 -8.64 -6.96
N ASP A 39 -2.81 -9.27 -6.71
CA ASP A 39 -4.07 -8.54 -6.53
C ASP A 39 -4.01 -7.63 -5.29
N PHE A 40 -3.41 -8.09 -4.19
CA PHE A 40 -3.23 -7.28 -2.98
C PHE A 40 -2.33 -6.06 -3.23
N ILE A 41 -1.16 -6.25 -3.85
CA ILE A 41 -0.24 -5.16 -4.17
C ILE A 41 -0.92 -4.13 -5.10
N LYS A 42 -1.67 -4.59 -6.10
CA LYS A 42 -2.47 -3.71 -6.97
C LYS A 42 -3.49 -2.90 -6.19
N GLN A 43 -4.23 -3.52 -5.27
CA GLN A 43 -5.22 -2.82 -4.45
C GLN A 43 -4.61 -1.81 -3.49
N LEU A 44 -3.45 -2.13 -2.90
CA LEU A 44 -2.68 -1.21 -2.08
C LEU A 44 -2.26 0.02 -2.91
N ALA A 45 -1.67 -0.20 -4.08
CA ALA A 45 -1.25 0.87 -4.99
C ALA A 45 -2.45 1.74 -5.45
N ASP A 46 -3.62 1.14 -5.71
CA ASP A 46 -4.82 1.90 -6.08
C ASP A 46 -5.34 2.79 -4.92
N ALA A 47 -5.08 2.40 -3.67
CA ALA A 47 -5.56 3.11 -2.49
C ALA A 47 -4.71 4.33 -2.08
N THR A 48 -3.43 4.36 -2.45
CA THR A 48 -2.51 5.46 -2.09
C THR A 48 -2.82 6.76 -2.85
N GLY A 49 -3.26 6.68 -4.11
CA GLY A 49 -3.61 7.86 -4.91
C GLY A 49 -4.69 8.75 -4.27
N PRO A 50 -5.88 8.21 -3.93
CA PRO A 50 -6.91 8.95 -3.21
C PRO A 50 -6.44 9.53 -1.87
N MET A 51 -5.59 8.81 -1.15
CA MET A 51 -5.00 9.27 0.11
C MET A 51 -4.12 10.51 -0.11
N VAL A 52 -3.16 10.44 -1.05
CA VAL A 52 -2.27 11.57 -1.37
C VAL A 52 -3.05 12.77 -1.91
N LYS A 53 -4.05 12.55 -2.77
CA LYS A 53 -4.97 13.62 -3.25
C LYS A 53 -5.70 14.29 -2.09
N SER A 54 -6.12 13.52 -1.08
CA SER A 54 -6.78 14.05 0.11
C SER A 54 -5.83 14.92 0.94
N VAL A 55 -4.61 14.43 1.21
CA VAL A 55 -3.59 15.20 1.93
C VAL A 55 -3.25 16.49 1.20
N ARG A 56 -3.03 16.43 -0.12
CA ARG A 56 -2.74 17.61 -0.95
C ARG A 56 -3.83 18.69 -0.86
N LYS A 57 -5.10 18.27 -0.77
CA LYS A 57 -6.26 19.17 -0.63
C LYS A 57 -6.36 19.79 0.77
N GLN A 58 -5.98 19.06 1.81
CA GLN A 58 -6.07 19.51 3.21
C GLN A 58 -4.82 20.27 3.69
N MET A 59 -3.70 20.11 2.99
CA MET A 59 -2.45 20.78 3.29
C MET A 59 -2.60 22.31 3.27
N PRO A 60 -1.98 23.05 4.20
CA PRO A 60 -1.92 24.51 4.16
C PRO A 60 -1.34 25.03 2.83
N GLN A 61 -1.95 26.07 2.26
CA GLN A 61 -1.50 26.67 0.99
C GLN A 61 -0.57 27.88 1.23
N THR A 62 0.44 27.71 2.10
CA THR A 62 1.45 28.74 2.38
C THR A 62 2.76 28.40 1.68
N GLU A 63 3.62 29.40 1.49
CA GLU A 63 4.91 29.24 0.78
C GLU A 63 5.82 28.19 1.42
N VAL A 64 5.74 28.03 2.74
CA VAL A 64 6.50 27.02 3.50
C VAL A 64 6.14 25.59 3.06
N TYR A 65 4.96 25.39 2.47
CA TYR A 65 4.51 24.10 1.98
C TYR A 65 4.77 23.85 0.48
N SER A 66 5.45 24.77 -0.21
CA SER A 66 5.69 24.71 -1.66
C SER A 66 6.40 23.43 -2.09
N THR A 67 7.50 23.05 -1.42
CA THR A 67 8.23 21.80 -1.74
C THR A 67 7.37 20.56 -1.51
N TYR A 68 6.57 20.51 -0.44
CA TYR A 68 5.69 19.37 -0.20
C TYR A 68 4.54 19.29 -1.21
N LYS A 69 4.06 20.44 -1.68
CA LYS A 69 3.10 20.50 -2.78
C LYS A 69 3.66 19.82 -4.03
N GLU A 70 4.90 20.11 -4.38
CA GLU A 70 5.59 19.51 -5.52
C GLU A 70 5.76 18.00 -5.34
N ASP A 71 6.25 17.55 -4.18
CA ASP A 71 6.37 16.11 -3.84
C ASP A 71 5.03 15.37 -4.01
N LEU A 72 3.93 15.94 -3.48
CA LEU A 72 2.60 15.34 -3.57
C LEU A 72 2.06 15.34 -5.00
N GLU A 73 2.33 16.38 -5.79
CA GLU A 73 1.92 16.50 -7.20
C GLU A 73 2.72 15.54 -8.11
N GLU A 74 4.00 15.33 -7.83
CA GLU A 74 4.82 14.29 -8.48
C GLU A 74 4.22 12.91 -8.25
N TYR A 75 3.89 12.58 -6.99
CA TYR A 75 3.25 11.31 -6.68
C TYR A 75 1.89 11.15 -7.38
N ILE A 76 1.05 12.19 -7.38
CA ILE A 76 -0.24 12.17 -8.06
C ILE A 76 -0.06 11.92 -9.56
N SER A 77 0.97 12.49 -10.18
CA SER A 77 1.29 12.25 -11.58
C SER A 77 1.69 10.80 -11.83
N ALA A 78 2.56 10.23 -11.00
CA ALA A 78 2.92 8.81 -11.06
C ALA A 78 1.71 7.89 -10.84
N TYR A 79 0.75 8.29 -9.99
CA TYR A 79 -0.50 7.56 -9.80
C TYR A 79 -1.39 7.60 -11.06
N GLU A 80 -1.47 8.73 -11.76
CA GLU A 80 -2.21 8.79 -13.03
C GLU A 80 -1.53 7.95 -14.13
N GLU A 81 -0.20 7.93 -14.21
CA GLU A 81 0.54 7.03 -15.11
C GLU A 81 0.25 5.55 -14.78
N PHE A 82 0.21 5.22 -13.48
CA PHE A 82 -0.21 3.90 -13.01
C PHE A 82 -1.59 3.49 -13.52
N LYS A 83 -2.58 4.42 -13.56
CA LYS A 83 -3.96 4.17 -14.02
C LYS A 83 -4.15 4.15 -15.54
N ASN A 84 -3.27 4.80 -16.30
CA ASN A 84 -3.56 5.13 -17.70
C ASN A 84 -2.57 4.54 -18.70
N GLU A 85 -1.36 4.17 -18.29
CA GLU A 85 -0.36 3.61 -19.20
C GLU A 85 -0.42 2.08 -19.27
N GLU A 86 -0.23 1.53 -20.47
CA GLU A 86 -0.08 0.08 -20.64
C GLU A 86 1.23 -0.41 -20.02
N GLY A 87 1.19 -1.55 -19.34
CA GLY A 87 2.37 -2.14 -18.74
C GLY A 87 2.04 -3.28 -17.80
N VAL A 88 3.07 -3.88 -17.23
CA VAL A 88 2.92 -5.01 -16.32
C VAL A 88 2.40 -4.50 -14.96
N CYS A 89 1.11 -4.66 -14.73
CA CYS A 89 0.37 -4.20 -13.55
C CYS A 89 1.09 -4.45 -12.23
N TYR A 90 1.67 -5.65 -12.07
CA TYR A 90 2.41 -6.02 -10.86
C TYR A 90 3.63 -5.10 -10.62
N TYR A 91 4.45 -4.87 -11.64
CA TYR A 91 5.63 -4.00 -11.52
C TYR A 91 5.21 -2.54 -11.33
N LYS A 92 4.22 -2.05 -12.09
CA LYS A 92 3.69 -0.69 -11.90
C LYS A 92 3.16 -0.46 -10.48
N SER A 93 2.51 -1.47 -9.90
CA SER A 93 1.99 -1.40 -8.54
C SER A 93 3.11 -1.33 -7.51
N ILE A 94 4.19 -2.11 -7.69
CA ILE A 94 5.38 -2.05 -6.82
C ILE A 94 6.06 -0.70 -6.95
N ASP A 95 6.34 -0.23 -8.17
CA ASP A 95 7.01 1.05 -8.42
C ASP A 95 6.24 2.22 -7.78
N LEU A 96 4.91 2.21 -7.88
CA LEU A 96 4.06 3.22 -7.27
C LEU A 96 4.06 3.16 -5.73
N LEU A 97 4.14 1.95 -5.15
CA LEU A 97 4.24 1.77 -3.70
C LEU A 97 5.62 2.17 -3.18
N GLU A 98 6.70 1.90 -3.92
CA GLU A 98 8.05 2.35 -3.57
C GLU A 98 8.11 3.88 -3.52
N LYS A 99 7.58 4.56 -4.55
CA LYS A 99 7.44 6.03 -4.55
C LYS A 99 6.60 6.54 -3.37
N PHE A 100 5.59 5.80 -2.96
CA PHE A 100 4.75 6.17 -1.81
C PHE A 100 5.55 6.08 -0.50
N VAL A 101 6.30 5.00 -0.32
CA VAL A 101 7.18 4.82 0.86
C VAL A 101 8.24 5.90 0.91
N GLU A 102 8.88 6.22 -0.21
CA GLU A 102 9.88 7.30 -0.29
C GLU A 102 9.28 8.67 0.05
N LEU A 103 8.03 8.92 -0.36
CA LEU A 103 7.30 10.14 -0.03
C LEU A 103 7.03 10.22 1.48
N THR A 104 6.48 9.17 2.09
CA THR A 104 6.06 9.19 3.50
C THR A 104 7.23 9.09 4.47
N ASP A 105 8.31 8.38 4.11
CA ASP A 105 9.53 8.28 4.94
C ASP A 105 10.14 9.65 5.24
N LYS A 106 10.03 10.61 4.32
CA LYS A 106 10.46 12.00 4.56
C LYS A 106 9.70 12.66 5.71
N TYR A 107 8.45 12.28 5.93
CA TYR A 107 7.53 12.94 6.86
C TYR A 107 7.47 12.26 8.23
N GLU A 108 7.75 10.95 8.28
CA GLU A 108 7.71 10.13 9.50
C GLU A 108 8.99 10.20 10.35
N LYS A 109 10.08 10.79 9.83
CA LYS A 109 11.35 10.92 10.56
C LYS A 109 11.20 11.65 11.88
N GLU A 110 11.92 11.20 12.92
CA GLU A 110 11.85 11.81 14.25
C GLU A 110 12.27 13.29 14.25
N ASP A 111 13.26 13.64 13.43
CA ASP A 111 13.81 14.97 13.21
C ASP A 111 13.11 15.76 12.09
N ALA A 112 11.99 15.23 11.55
CA ALA A 112 11.22 15.93 10.53
C ALA A 112 10.75 17.31 11.01
N THR A 113 10.68 18.25 10.06
CA THR A 113 10.23 19.62 10.30
C THR A 113 8.79 19.63 10.82
N PRO A 114 8.35 20.71 11.51
CA PRO A 114 6.96 20.84 11.95
C PRO A 114 5.96 20.70 10.80
N GLU A 115 6.30 21.19 9.60
CA GLU A 115 5.47 21.10 8.41
C GLU A 115 5.35 19.66 7.90
N ALA A 116 6.45 18.92 7.86
CA ALA A 116 6.47 17.51 7.50
C ALA A 116 5.64 16.66 8.48
N LYS A 117 5.78 16.90 9.79
CA LYS A 117 4.97 16.22 10.82
C LYS A 117 3.48 16.50 10.65
N LYS A 118 3.10 17.71 10.22
CA LYS A 118 1.70 18.02 9.91
C LYS A 118 1.17 17.23 8.71
N LEU A 119 2.02 16.92 7.73
CA LEU A 119 1.61 16.04 6.63
C LEU A 119 1.44 14.60 7.07
N ASP A 120 2.35 14.09 7.90
CA ASP A 120 2.22 12.77 8.54
C ASP A 120 0.89 12.66 9.32
N GLU A 121 0.53 13.68 10.11
CA GLU A 121 -0.77 13.75 10.77
C GLU A 121 -1.95 13.69 9.78
N LEU A 122 -1.85 14.41 8.65
CA LEU A 122 -2.89 14.38 7.61
C LEU A 122 -3.02 12.99 6.98
N PHE A 123 -1.91 12.31 6.70
CA PHE A 123 -1.90 10.92 6.22
C PHE A 123 -2.57 9.98 7.23
N LYS A 124 -2.22 10.09 8.52
CA LYS A 124 -2.80 9.28 9.61
C LYS A 124 -4.29 9.57 9.85
N SER A 125 -4.74 10.78 9.53
CA SER A 125 -6.16 11.18 9.65
C SER A 125 -7.05 10.70 8.50
N TYR A 126 -6.46 10.18 7.42
CA TYR A 126 -7.21 9.70 6.28
C TYR A 126 -8.00 8.44 6.66
N ASP A 127 -9.33 8.46 6.45
CA ASP A 127 -10.19 7.29 6.68
C ASP A 127 -9.82 6.18 5.69
N SER A 128 -9.01 5.26 6.18
CA SER A 128 -8.40 4.18 5.41
C SER A 128 -9.21 2.89 5.48
N LYS A 129 -10.49 2.91 5.89
CA LYS A 129 -11.34 1.70 5.96
C LYS A 129 -11.30 0.80 4.73
N LYS A 130 -11.15 1.39 3.53
CA LYS A 130 -10.96 0.61 2.28
C LYS A 130 -9.64 -0.17 2.33
N LEU A 131 -8.55 0.48 2.72
CA LEU A 131 -7.22 -0.11 2.87
C LEU A 131 -7.20 -1.19 3.96
N GLU A 132 -7.75 -0.89 5.14
CA GLU A 132 -7.88 -1.85 6.25
C GLU A 132 -8.62 -3.12 5.79
N LYS A 133 -9.73 -2.96 5.08
CA LYS A 133 -10.52 -4.08 4.56
C LYS A 133 -9.76 -4.92 3.54
N GLU A 134 -8.97 -4.31 2.64
CA GLU A 134 -8.16 -5.09 1.69
C GLU A 134 -6.99 -5.81 2.39
N ILE A 135 -6.40 -5.21 3.43
CA ILE A 135 -5.40 -5.89 4.29
C ILE A 135 -6.01 -7.09 5.02
N GLU A 136 -7.18 -6.93 5.64
CA GLU A 136 -7.90 -8.03 6.30
C GLU A 136 -8.19 -9.19 5.33
N LYS A 137 -8.74 -8.90 4.15
CA LYS A 137 -9.00 -9.91 3.12
C LYS A 137 -7.74 -10.64 2.68
N PHE A 138 -6.61 -9.93 2.56
CA PHE A 138 -5.34 -10.55 2.21
C PHE A 138 -4.91 -11.56 3.29
N TYR A 139 -4.98 -11.18 4.57
CA TYR A 139 -4.68 -12.09 5.67
C TYR A 139 -5.61 -13.29 5.73
N GLU A 140 -6.92 -13.10 5.49
CA GLU A 140 -7.89 -14.21 5.43
C GLU A 140 -7.55 -15.19 4.32
N ARG A 141 -7.24 -14.69 3.10
CA ARG A 141 -6.90 -15.53 1.95
C ARG A 141 -5.58 -16.28 2.14
N VAL A 142 -4.55 -15.60 2.65
CA VAL A 142 -3.26 -16.22 2.96
C VAL A 142 -3.41 -17.26 4.07
N GLY A 143 -4.17 -16.96 5.13
CA GLY A 143 -4.47 -17.90 6.20
C GLY A 143 -5.23 -19.14 5.71
N ALA A 144 -6.20 -18.96 4.80
CA ALA A 144 -6.92 -20.08 4.19
C ALA A 144 -6.01 -20.96 3.32
N MET A 145 -5.11 -20.37 2.54
CA MET A 145 -4.12 -21.11 1.74
C MET A 145 -3.09 -21.87 2.59
N GLU A 146 -2.70 -21.34 3.76
CA GLU A 146 -1.81 -22.06 4.68
C GLU A 146 -2.46 -23.30 5.31
N MET A 147 -3.80 -23.35 5.38
CA MET A 147 -4.55 -24.51 5.88
C MET A 147 -4.79 -25.60 4.82
N ASP A 148 -4.63 -25.28 3.52
CA ASP A 148 -4.99 -26.14 2.39
C ASP A 148 -3.76 -26.76 1.68
N LYS A 149 -2.68 -27.03 2.42
CA LYS A 149 -1.41 -27.57 1.90
C LYS A 149 -1.47 -29.04 1.46
N SER A 150 -2.58 -29.53 0.90
CA SER A 150 -2.68 -30.92 0.42
C SER A 150 -2.27 -31.13 -1.02
N ASP A 151 -2.20 -30.12 -1.88
CA ASP A 151 -2.01 -30.37 -3.32
C ASP A 151 -0.96 -29.46 -3.97
N GLU A 152 0.16 -30.07 -4.38
CA GLU A 152 1.20 -29.47 -5.22
C GLU A 152 0.65 -29.24 -6.63
N HIS A 153 0.09 -28.06 -6.89
CA HIS A 153 -0.28 -27.64 -8.24
C HIS A 153 0.92 -26.97 -8.94
N GLU A 154 1.38 -27.59 -10.03
CA GLU A 154 2.38 -27.08 -10.98
C GLU A 154 2.05 -25.63 -11.39
N MET A 155 3.07 -24.74 -11.36
CA MET A 155 2.92 -23.34 -11.79
C MET A 155 2.54 -23.23 -13.27
N ASP A 156 1.30 -22.84 -13.57
CA ASP A 156 0.89 -22.40 -14.91
C ASP A 156 1.42 -20.98 -15.18
N ARG A 157 2.63 -20.93 -15.77
CA ARG A 157 3.31 -19.67 -16.11
C ARG A 157 2.51 -18.79 -17.09
N SER A 158 1.65 -19.37 -17.91
CA SER A 158 0.87 -18.60 -18.90
C SER A 158 -0.22 -17.76 -18.23
N ARG A 159 -0.87 -18.35 -17.21
CA ARG A 159 -1.88 -17.69 -16.39
C ARG A 159 -1.29 -16.55 -15.57
N ILE A 160 -0.12 -16.77 -14.97
CA ILE A 160 0.65 -15.74 -14.24
C ILE A 160 0.99 -14.56 -15.16
N PHE A 161 1.54 -14.83 -16.34
CA PHE A 161 1.98 -13.78 -17.27
C PHE A 161 0.81 -12.94 -17.81
N SER A 162 -0.35 -13.56 -18.07
CA SER A 162 -1.56 -12.85 -18.52
C SER A 162 -2.05 -11.86 -17.47
N LYS A 163 -2.11 -12.27 -16.19
CA LYS A 163 -2.52 -11.43 -15.06
C LYS A 163 -1.54 -10.28 -14.78
N MET A 164 -0.24 -10.57 -14.94
CA MET A 164 0.81 -9.56 -14.83
C MET A 164 0.64 -8.45 -15.89
N SER A 165 0.06 -8.75 -17.05
CA SER A 165 -0.01 -7.84 -18.22
C SER A 165 -1.32 -7.05 -18.36
N GLU A 166 -2.21 -7.08 -17.36
CA GLU A 166 -3.47 -6.31 -17.37
C GLU A 166 -3.23 -4.81 -17.18
N ILE A 167 -4.12 -3.95 -17.71
CA ILE A 167 -4.14 -2.52 -17.36
C ILE A 167 -4.48 -2.38 -15.86
N CYS A 168 -3.73 -1.52 -15.19
CA CYS A 168 -3.96 -1.07 -13.81
C CYS A 168 -4.80 0.22 -13.83
#